data_AF-A0A540NRM3-F1
#
_entry.id   AF-A0A540NRM3-F1
#
_cell.length_a   1.000
_cell.length_b   1.000
_cell.length_c   1.000
_cell.angle_alpha   90.00
_cell.angle_beta   90.00
_cell.angle_gamma   90.00
#
_symmetry.space_group_name_H-M   'P 1'
#
loop_
_entity.id
_entity.type
_entity.pdbx_description
1 polymer ?
#
loop_
_entity_poly.entity_id
_entity_poly.type
_entity_poly.pdbx_seq_one_letter_code
_entity_poly.pdbx_strand_id
1 'polypeptide(L)'
;MYQNRVLSYGIAGAVVFRLTLILLGTATLQRFEAVNLFLAAILLYSSFKLFSSEEDDTDLSNNFIVKTCQRFIPVTSNYDANRFFTFQDGVRKATPLLLTVAVIELSDIAFAVDSIPAVFGVTRDPFIVFSSNLFAIVGLRSLYTLISAGMSDLEYLQPSIAVVLGFIGCKMILDFFGFHVSTEVSLGFVATSLSAGVLLSLMKKSD
;
A
#
# COMPACT_ATOMS: atom_id res chain seq x y z
N MET A 1 18.22 -12.85 -14.62
CA MET A 1 18.76 -11.48 -14.88
C MET A 1 17.74 -10.46 -15.41
N TYR A 2 16.65 -10.86 -16.09
CA TYR A 2 15.64 -9.93 -16.63
C TYR A 2 14.62 -9.38 -15.61
N GLN A 3 14.26 -10.19 -14.62
CA GLN A 3 13.38 -9.80 -13.50
C GLN A 3 13.93 -8.62 -12.69
N ASN A 4 15.25 -8.46 -12.61
CA ASN A 4 15.88 -7.42 -11.80
C ASN A 4 15.72 -6.01 -12.41
N ARG A 5 15.68 -5.86 -13.75
CA ARG A 5 15.49 -4.55 -14.40
C ARG A 5 14.04 -4.09 -14.35
N VAL A 6 13.09 -4.99 -14.63
CA VAL A 6 11.65 -4.69 -14.53
C VAL A 6 11.26 -4.33 -13.11
N LEU A 7 11.77 -5.09 -12.14
CA LEU A 7 11.60 -4.77 -10.73
C LEU A 7 12.24 -3.42 -10.37
N SER A 8 13.40 -3.07 -10.94
CA SER A 8 14.04 -1.77 -10.69
C SER A 8 13.25 -0.60 -11.28
N TYR A 9 12.72 -0.73 -12.50
CA TYR A 9 11.87 0.30 -13.10
C TYR A 9 10.53 0.43 -12.38
N GLY A 10 9.92 -0.69 -11.98
CA GLY A 10 8.69 -0.68 -11.19
C GLY A 10 8.87 -0.03 -9.81
N ILE A 11 9.96 -0.36 -9.10
CA ILE A 11 10.29 0.28 -7.81
C ILE A 11 10.57 1.78 -8.01
N ALA A 12 11.33 2.15 -9.05
CA ALA A 12 11.61 3.56 -9.34
C ALA A 12 10.32 4.34 -9.66
N GLY A 13 9.41 3.76 -10.45
CA GLY A 13 8.10 4.34 -10.75
C GLY A 13 7.25 4.50 -9.49
N ALA A 14 7.11 3.45 -8.68
CA ALA A 14 6.38 3.46 -7.42
C ALA A 14 6.88 4.57 -6.48
N VAL A 15 8.21 4.68 -6.30
CA VAL A 15 8.80 5.77 -5.51
C VAL A 15 8.37 7.12 -6.06
N VAL A 16 8.52 7.37 -7.36
CA VAL A 16 8.15 8.67 -7.97
C VAL A 16 6.65 9.00 -7.80
N PHE A 17 5.76 8.04 -8.03
CA PHE A 17 4.32 8.22 -7.82
C PHE A 17 4.01 8.57 -6.38
N ARG A 18 4.61 7.84 -5.44
CA ARG A 18 4.42 8.04 -4.01
C ARG A 18 4.92 9.40 -3.56
N LEU A 19 6.08 9.84 -4.04
CA LEU A 19 6.60 11.18 -3.79
C LEU A 19 5.63 12.25 -4.29
N THR A 20 5.11 12.07 -5.50
CA THR A 20 4.16 13.00 -6.11
C THR A 20 2.87 13.08 -5.28
N LEU A 21 2.31 11.94 -4.89
CA LEU A 21 1.09 11.87 -4.07
C LEU A 21 1.28 12.47 -2.67
N ILE A 22 2.43 12.26 -2.04
CA ILE A 22 2.75 12.86 -0.73
C ILE A 22 2.87 14.38 -0.83
N LEU A 23 3.58 14.88 -1.86
CA LEU A 23 3.74 16.33 -2.06
C LEU A 23 2.40 17.00 -2.38
N LEU A 24 1.61 16.41 -3.28
CA LEU A 24 0.26 16.90 -3.61
C LEU A 24 -0.68 16.80 -2.40
N GLY A 25 -0.64 15.68 -1.68
CA GLY A 25 -1.46 15.45 -0.50
C GLY A 25 -1.16 16.47 0.61
N THR A 26 0.12 16.71 0.88
CA THR A 26 0.57 17.74 1.83
C THR A 26 0.07 19.13 1.44
N ALA A 27 0.30 19.52 0.18
CA ALA A 27 -0.10 20.84 -0.32
C ALA A 27 -1.63 21.03 -0.29
N THR A 28 -2.38 19.95 -0.51
CA THR A 28 -3.85 19.97 -0.49
C THR A 28 -4.38 20.00 0.94
N LEU A 29 -3.84 19.19 1.85
CA LEU A 29 -4.24 19.17 3.26
C LEU A 29 -3.98 20.48 3.98
N GLN A 30 -2.92 21.20 3.61
CA GLN A 30 -2.64 22.54 4.13
C GLN A 30 -3.67 23.60 3.69
N ARG A 31 -4.37 23.36 2.57
CA ARG A 31 -5.33 24.32 1.99
C ARG A 31 -6.79 23.95 2.23
N PHE A 32 -7.09 22.66 2.35
CA PHE A 32 -8.46 22.14 2.44
C PHE A 32 -8.58 21.13 3.58
N GLU A 33 -9.11 21.59 4.72
CA GLU A 33 -9.37 20.71 5.87
C GLU A 33 -10.40 19.61 5.58
N ALA A 34 -11.32 19.84 4.63
CA ALA A 34 -12.28 18.82 4.19
C ALA A 34 -11.61 17.55 3.64
N VAL A 35 -10.38 17.67 3.11
CA VAL A 35 -9.61 16.51 2.64
C VAL A 35 -9.22 15.61 3.81
N ASN A 36 -8.94 16.16 4.99
CA ASN A 36 -8.66 15.37 6.20
C ASN A 36 -9.87 14.48 6.55
N LEU A 37 -11.09 15.02 6.46
CA LEU A 37 -12.31 14.26 6.74
C LEU A 37 -12.57 13.17 5.69
N PHE A 38 -12.31 13.48 4.42
CA PHE A 38 -12.42 12.51 3.33
C PHE A 38 -11.43 11.35 3.50
N LEU A 39 -10.17 11.66 3.82
CA LEU A 39 -9.13 10.68 4.13
C LEU A 39 -9.51 9.82 5.34
N ALA A 40 -10.08 10.42 6.37
CA ALA A 40 -10.59 9.69 7.53
C ALA A 40 -11.72 8.71 7.15
N ALA A 41 -12.65 9.12 6.29
CA ALA A 41 -13.72 8.26 5.81
C ALA A 41 -13.19 7.06 5.01
N ILE A 42 -12.15 7.26 4.18
CA ILE A 42 -11.47 6.17 3.48
C ILE A 42 -10.86 5.19 4.48
N LEU A 43 -10.16 5.66 5.52
CA LEU A 43 -9.55 4.79 6.52
C LEU A 43 -10.56 3.98 7.31
N LEU A 44 -11.67 4.59 7.72
CA LEU A 44 -12.75 3.90 8.42
C LEU A 44 -13.41 2.86 7.51
N TYR A 45 -13.62 3.19 6.24
CA TYR A 45 -14.13 2.23 5.26
C TYR A 45 -13.17 1.05 5.09
N SER A 46 -11.87 1.31 4.92
CA SER A 46 -10.85 0.25 4.81
C SER A 46 -10.78 -0.61 6.07
N SER A 47 -10.82 0.00 7.27
CA SER A 47 -10.86 -0.71 8.54
C SER A 47 -12.07 -1.64 8.65
N PHE A 48 -13.26 -1.12 8.33
CA PHE A 48 -14.49 -1.91 8.35
C PHE A 48 -14.45 -3.04 7.32
N LYS A 49 -13.99 -2.76 6.11
CA LYS A 49 -13.81 -3.78 5.07
C LYS A 49 -12.87 -4.89 5.55
N LEU A 50 -11.75 -4.53 6.17
CA LEU A 50 -10.74 -5.49 6.62
C LEU A 50 -11.24 -6.40 7.75
N PHE A 51 -12.16 -5.92 8.59
CA PHE A 51 -12.86 -6.74 9.59
C PHE A 51 -13.97 -7.61 8.99
N SER A 52 -14.59 -7.14 7.91
CA SER A 52 -15.72 -7.83 7.29
C SER A 52 -15.31 -8.82 6.19
N SER A 53 -14.08 -8.72 5.68
CA SER A 53 -13.51 -9.65 4.70
C SER A 53 -12.89 -10.86 5.40
N GLU A 54 -13.61 -11.99 5.40
CA GLU A 54 -13.02 -13.31 5.64
C GLU A 54 -12.04 -13.64 4.49
N GLU A 55 -10.75 -13.70 4.82
CA GLU A 55 -9.59 -14.31 4.12
C GLU A 55 -9.26 -14.04 2.62
N ASP A 56 -10.09 -13.42 1.78
CA ASP A 56 -9.90 -13.53 0.30
C ASP A 56 -9.40 -12.26 -0.46
N ASP A 57 -9.15 -11.14 0.23
CA ASP A 57 -8.92 -9.84 -0.47
C ASP A 57 -7.53 -9.69 -1.12
N THR A 58 -6.49 -10.36 -0.60
CA THR A 58 -5.11 -10.17 -1.08
C THR A 58 -4.90 -10.74 -2.49
N ASP A 59 -5.56 -11.85 -2.83
CA ASP A 59 -5.54 -12.42 -4.17
C ASP A 59 -6.53 -11.73 -5.12
N LEU A 60 -7.65 -11.21 -4.60
CA LEU A 60 -8.66 -10.52 -5.38
C LEU A 60 -8.15 -9.22 -6.01
N SER A 61 -7.40 -8.42 -5.25
CA SER A 61 -6.86 -7.14 -5.75
C SER A 61 -5.87 -7.37 -6.89
N ASN A 62 -4.96 -8.35 -6.73
CA ASN A 62 -4.07 -8.77 -7.81
C ASN A 62 -4.85 -9.31 -9.01
N ASN A 63 -5.88 -10.14 -8.81
CA ASN A 63 -6.68 -10.69 -9.90
C ASN A 63 -7.48 -9.60 -10.65
N PHE A 64 -8.06 -8.63 -9.94
CA PHE A 64 -8.80 -7.51 -10.53
C PHE A 64 -7.88 -6.53 -11.26
N ILE A 65 -6.74 -6.17 -10.66
CA ILE A 65 -5.74 -5.29 -11.28
C ILE A 65 -5.17 -5.96 -12.53
N VAL A 66 -4.83 -7.25 -12.44
CA VAL A 66 -4.35 -8.05 -13.59
C VAL A 66 -5.41 -8.14 -14.68
N LYS A 67 -6.67 -8.45 -14.35
CA LYS A 67 -7.78 -8.53 -15.34
C LYS A 67 -8.07 -7.18 -15.99
N THR A 68 -8.03 -6.09 -15.22
CA THR A 68 -8.24 -4.74 -15.74
C THR A 68 -7.11 -4.35 -16.68
N CYS A 69 -5.86 -4.62 -16.30
CA CYS A 69 -4.71 -4.43 -17.18
C CYS A 69 -4.80 -5.27 -18.46
N GLN A 70 -5.13 -6.56 -18.36
CA GLN A 70 -5.29 -7.45 -19.52
C GLN A 70 -6.45 -7.03 -20.43
N ARG A 71 -7.46 -6.34 -19.90
CA ARG A 71 -8.58 -5.81 -20.69
C ARG A 71 -8.22 -4.55 -21.47
N PHE A 72 -7.35 -3.70 -20.93
CA PHE A 72 -6.91 -2.46 -21.59
C PHE A 72 -5.63 -2.64 -22.42
N ILE A 73 -4.81 -3.62 -22.10
CA ILE A 73 -3.53 -3.89 -22.73
C ILE A 73 -3.64 -5.22 -23.49
N PRO A 74 -3.61 -5.24 -24.84
CA PRO A 74 -3.58 -6.49 -25.59
C PRO A 74 -2.23 -7.19 -25.36
N VAL A 75 -2.24 -8.19 -24.49
CA VAL A 75 -1.06 -8.98 -24.10
C VAL A 75 -0.87 -10.12 -25.10
N THR A 76 0.35 -10.28 -25.63
CA THR A 76 0.72 -11.50 -26.36
C THR A 76 1.33 -12.56 -25.44
N SER A 77 1.08 -13.83 -25.75
CA SER A 77 1.65 -15.00 -25.06
C SER A 77 3.11 -15.30 -25.44
N ASN A 78 3.68 -14.60 -26.44
CA ASN A 78 5.07 -14.81 -26.87
C ASN A 78 6.05 -13.80 -26.24
N TYR A 79 7.04 -14.34 -25.54
CA TYR A 79 8.11 -13.61 -24.86
C TYR A 79 9.17 -13.12 -25.86
N ASP A 80 8.99 -11.94 -26.42
CA ASP A 80 9.97 -11.36 -27.35
C ASP A 80 11.01 -10.49 -26.61
N ALA A 81 11.87 -11.21 -25.88
CA ALA A 81 13.20 -10.95 -25.32
C ALA A 81 13.70 -9.55 -24.87
N ASN A 82 13.19 -8.40 -25.33
CA ASN A 82 13.75 -7.10 -24.92
C ASN A 82 12.91 -5.83 -25.21
N ARG A 83 11.68 -5.94 -25.73
CA ARG A 83 10.87 -4.74 -26.08
C ARG A 83 9.60 -4.65 -25.24
N PHE A 84 9.25 -3.45 -24.77
CA PHE A 84 7.97 -3.19 -24.09
C PHE A 84 6.76 -3.35 -25.03
N PHE A 85 7.01 -3.22 -26.33
CA PHE A 85 6.04 -3.44 -27.40
C PHE A 85 6.63 -4.41 -28.42
N THR A 86 5.88 -5.45 -28.77
CA THR A 86 6.19 -6.30 -29.91
C THR A 86 5.16 -6.07 -31.01
N PHE A 87 5.59 -6.21 -32.26
CA PHE A 87 4.69 -6.21 -33.40
C PHE A 87 4.38 -7.66 -33.74
N GLN A 88 3.12 -8.07 -33.60
CA GLN A 88 2.68 -9.41 -33.95
C GLN A 88 1.34 -9.30 -34.69
N ASP A 89 1.23 -9.96 -35.84
CA ASP A 89 0.07 -9.93 -36.73
C ASP A 89 -0.31 -8.52 -37.22
N GLY A 90 0.68 -7.65 -37.48
CA GLY A 90 0.44 -6.28 -37.97
C GLY A 90 -0.08 -5.29 -36.91
N VAL A 91 -0.23 -5.72 -35.65
CA VAL A 91 -0.70 -4.89 -34.54
C VAL A 91 0.39 -4.74 -33.47
N ARG A 92 0.52 -3.55 -32.88
CA ARG A 92 1.36 -3.32 -31.69
C ARG A 92 0.73 -4.00 -30.48
N LYS A 93 1.36 -5.06 -29.98
CA LYS A 93 0.96 -5.76 -28.75
C LYS A 93 1.95 -5.44 -27.63
N ALA A 94 1.45 -5.32 -26.41
CA ALA A 94 2.31 -5.13 -25.26
C ALA A 94 2.92 -6.47 -24.83
N THR A 95 4.17 -6.44 -24.38
CA THR A 95 4.81 -7.65 -23.86
C THR A 95 4.41 -7.93 -22.41
N PRO A 96 4.55 -9.19 -21.94
CA PRO A 96 4.30 -9.55 -20.54
C PRO A 96 5.08 -8.67 -19.54
N LEU A 97 6.25 -8.14 -19.94
CA LEU A 97 7.06 -7.23 -19.13
C LEU A 97 6.33 -5.90 -18.86
N LEU A 98 5.66 -5.32 -19.86
CA LEU A 98 4.89 -4.08 -19.68
C LEU A 98 3.68 -4.33 -18.78
N LEU A 99 3.03 -5.49 -18.93
CA LEU A 99 1.93 -5.89 -18.05
C LEU A 99 2.39 -5.98 -16.59
N THR A 100 3.54 -6.62 -16.34
CA THR A 100 4.11 -6.71 -14.97
C THR A 100 4.41 -5.33 -14.39
N VAL A 101 4.99 -4.41 -15.15
CA VAL A 101 5.23 -3.03 -14.67
C VAL A 101 3.90 -2.33 -14.36
N ALA A 102 2.92 -2.41 -15.26
CA ALA A 102 1.62 -1.76 -15.06
C ALA A 102 0.88 -2.30 -13.83
N VAL A 103 0.93 -3.62 -13.58
CA VAL A 103 0.34 -4.22 -12.38
C VAL A 103 1.06 -3.73 -11.13
N ILE A 104 2.39 -3.67 -11.13
CA ILE A 104 3.17 -3.15 -9.98
C ILE A 104 2.79 -1.68 -9.70
N GLU A 105 2.72 -0.83 -10.72
CA GLU A 105 2.36 0.58 -10.55
C GLU A 105 0.94 0.77 -10.04
N LEU A 106 -0.03 0.01 -10.58
CA LEU A 106 -1.42 0.10 -10.13
C LEU A 106 -1.61 -0.48 -8.71
N SER A 107 -0.91 -1.54 -8.37
CA SER A 107 -0.91 -2.08 -7.00
C SER A 107 -0.29 -1.09 -6.01
N ASP A 108 0.75 -0.34 -6.39
CA ASP A 108 1.31 0.71 -5.53
C ASP A 108 0.34 1.89 -5.37
N ILE A 109 -0.36 2.30 -6.43
CA ILE A 109 -1.43 3.31 -6.34
C ILE A 109 -2.56 2.83 -5.42
N ALA A 110 -2.98 1.57 -5.54
CA ALA A 110 -3.99 0.99 -4.65
C ALA A 110 -3.51 1.00 -3.18
N PHE A 111 -2.26 0.65 -2.93
CA PHE A 111 -1.61 0.72 -1.61
C PHE A 111 -1.33 2.16 -1.13
N ALA A 112 -1.40 3.16 -2.01
CA ALA A 112 -1.32 4.55 -1.60
C ALA A 112 -2.64 5.04 -0.99
N VAL A 113 -3.78 4.44 -1.40
CA VAL A 113 -5.12 4.84 -0.97
C VAL A 113 -5.37 4.61 0.52
N ASP A 114 -4.74 3.61 1.13
CA ASP A 114 -4.81 3.32 2.57
C ASP A 114 -3.61 3.91 3.33
N SER A 115 -2.39 3.73 2.81
CA SER A 115 -1.17 4.10 3.55
C SER A 115 -0.91 5.61 3.62
N ILE A 116 -1.27 6.39 2.60
CA ILE A 116 -1.08 7.85 2.61
C ILE A 116 -2.02 8.54 3.62
N PRO A 117 -3.34 8.29 3.62
CA PRO A 117 -4.21 8.82 4.65
C PRO A 117 -3.74 8.47 6.05
N ALA A 118 -3.31 7.22 6.27
CA ALA A 118 -2.88 6.75 7.58
C ALA A 118 -1.67 7.52 8.09
N VAL A 119 -0.66 7.72 7.24
CA VAL A 119 0.54 8.47 7.62
C VAL A 119 0.22 9.95 7.90
N PHE A 120 -0.62 10.58 7.07
CA PHE A 120 -1.07 11.96 7.33
C PHE A 120 -1.93 12.10 8.59
N GLY A 121 -2.65 11.05 8.96
CA GLY A 121 -3.37 10.98 10.23
C GLY A 121 -2.44 10.88 11.44
N VAL A 122 -1.23 10.33 11.29
CA VAL A 122 -0.24 10.27 12.40
C VAL A 122 0.56 11.56 12.50
N THR A 123 1.05 12.09 11.38
CA THR A 123 1.85 13.31 11.33
C THR A 123 1.60 14.12 10.06
N ARG A 124 1.65 15.44 10.18
CA ARG A 124 1.56 16.38 9.06
C ARG A 124 2.92 16.91 8.60
N ASP A 125 4.00 16.46 9.23
CA ASP A 125 5.35 16.85 8.85
C ASP A 125 5.79 16.09 7.58
N PRO A 126 5.94 16.78 6.43
CA PRO A 126 6.28 16.14 5.16
C PRO A 126 7.63 15.44 5.19
N PHE A 127 8.57 15.92 6.01
CA PHE A 127 9.88 15.30 6.16
C PHE A 127 9.76 13.93 6.82
N ILE A 128 8.92 13.81 7.86
CA ILE A 128 8.67 12.53 8.54
C ILE A 128 7.90 11.57 7.62
N VAL A 129 6.89 12.07 6.89
CA VAL A 129 6.14 11.26 5.91
C VAL A 129 7.05 10.72 4.81
N PHE A 130 7.90 11.57 4.24
CA PHE A 130 8.82 11.21 3.18
C PHE A 130 9.87 10.20 3.65
N SER A 131 10.57 10.51 4.75
CA SER A 131 11.65 9.67 5.26
C SER A 131 11.15 8.29 5.67
N SER A 132 10.02 8.21 6.39
CA SER A 132 9.42 6.93 6.80
C SER A 132 9.02 6.05 5.61
N ASN A 133 8.44 6.62 4.55
CA ASN A 133 8.06 5.88 3.35
C ASN A 133 9.28 5.40 2.56
N LEU A 134 10.31 6.22 2.46
CA LEU A 134 11.57 5.83 1.82
C LEU A 134 12.23 4.67 2.57
N PHE A 135 12.30 4.75 3.90
CA PHE A 135 12.81 3.67 4.74
C PHE A 135 11.96 2.40 4.62
N ALA A 136 10.63 2.52 4.53
CA ALA A 136 9.75 1.38 4.30
C ALA A 136 10.09 0.67 2.98
N ILE A 137 10.22 1.39 1.86
CA ILE A 137 10.52 0.80 0.56
C ILE A 137 11.89 0.11 0.54
N VAL A 138 12.93 0.78 1.07
CA VAL A 138 14.30 0.24 1.08
C VAL A 138 14.41 -0.94 2.04
N GLY A 139 13.81 -0.82 3.23
CA GLY A 139 13.84 -1.84 4.28
C GLY A 139 13.03 -3.08 3.93
N LEU A 140 11.82 -2.89 3.38
CA LEU A 140 10.93 -3.99 3.01
C LEU A 140 11.59 -4.95 2.03
N ARG A 141 12.47 -4.50 1.13
CA ARG A 141 13.19 -5.41 0.24
C ARG A 141 14.08 -6.42 0.99
N SER A 142 14.72 -5.99 2.08
CA SER A 142 15.52 -6.89 2.92
C SER A 142 14.66 -7.75 3.84
N LEU A 143 13.53 -7.21 4.31
CA LEU A 143 12.60 -7.90 5.20
C LEU A 143 11.65 -8.83 4.45
N TYR A 144 11.44 -8.63 3.14
CA TYR A 144 10.44 -9.35 2.36
C TYR A 144 10.64 -10.86 2.43
N THR A 145 11.89 -11.33 2.35
CA THR A 145 12.18 -12.77 2.46
C THR A 145 11.80 -13.34 3.82
N LEU A 146 11.99 -12.57 4.90
CA LEU A 146 11.61 -12.98 6.26
C LEU A 146 10.09 -12.94 6.43
N ILE A 147 9.45 -11.85 5.99
CA ILE A 147 8.00 -11.67 6.07
C ILE A 147 7.29 -12.72 5.22
N SER A 148 7.70 -12.95 3.97
CA SER A 148 7.06 -13.93 3.08
C SER A 148 7.13 -15.36 3.62
N ALA A 149 8.15 -15.69 4.42
CA ALA A 149 8.28 -17.00 5.04
C ALA A 149 7.42 -17.17 6.29
N GLY A 150 7.06 -16.08 6.98
CA GLY A 150 6.26 -16.10 8.21
C GLY A 150 4.83 -15.57 8.06
N MET A 151 4.48 -14.96 6.93
CA MET A 151 3.18 -14.29 6.73
C MET A 151 1.99 -15.25 6.86
N SER A 152 2.17 -16.52 6.45
CA SER A 152 1.15 -17.57 6.61
C SER A 152 0.82 -17.87 8.08
N ASP A 153 1.71 -17.51 9.00
CA ASP A 153 1.55 -17.77 10.43
C ASP A 153 1.01 -16.56 11.20
N LEU A 154 0.75 -15.43 10.54
CA LEU A 154 0.39 -14.15 11.15
C LEU A 154 -1.13 -13.87 11.08
N GLU A 155 -1.95 -14.79 11.60
CA GLU A 155 -3.42 -14.70 11.57
C GLU A 155 -3.98 -13.39 12.15
N TYR A 156 -3.42 -12.89 13.25
CA TYR A 156 -3.90 -11.66 13.91
C TYR A 156 -3.31 -10.36 13.34
N LEU A 157 -2.48 -10.44 12.30
CA LEU A 157 -1.90 -9.23 11.68
C LEU A 157 -2.96 -8.40 10.95
N GLN A 158 -3.83 -9.06 10.18
CA GLN A 158 -4.91 -8.37 9.45
C GLN A 158 -5.89 -7.66 10.41
N PRO A 159 -6.40 -8.31 11.49
CA PRO A 159 -7.17 -7.61 12.52
C PRO A 159 -6.44 -6.44 13.16
N SER A 160 -5.13 -6.57 13.41
CA SER A 160 -4.34 -5.49 14.02
C SER A 160 -4.21 -4.28 13.09
N ILE A 161 -4.02 -4.52 11.80
CA ILE A 161 -4.04 -3.45 10.78
C ILE A 161 -5.41 -2.77 10.75
N ALA A 162 -6.50 -3.54 10.81
CA ALA A 162 -7.86 -3.01 10.84
C ALA A 162 -8.08 -2.08 12.04
N VAL A 163 -7.63 -2.48 13.24
CA VAL A 163 -7.68 -1.66 14.47
C VAL A 163 -6.88 -0.37 14.29
N VAL A 164 -5.66 -0.45 13.75
CA VAL A 164 -4.83 0.73 13.50
C VAL A 164 -5.49 1.70 12.53
N LEU A 165 -6.01 1.22 11.40
CA LEU A 165 -6.71 2.05 10.42
C LEU A 165 -7.95 2.72 11.02
N GLY A 166 -8.72 1.98 11.81
CA GLY A 166 -9.91 2.49 12.50
C GLY A 166 -9.55 3.58 13.51
N PHE A 167 -8.51 3.35 14.31
CA PHE A 167 -7.99 4.33 15.25
C PHE A 167 -7.52 5.61 14.55
N ILE A 168 -6.71 5.50 13.49
CA ILE A 168 -6.22 6.68 12.77
C ILE A 168 -7.38 7.44 12.10
N GLY A 169 -8.35 6.72 11.50
CA GLY A 169 -9.54 7.35 10.93
C GLY A 169 -10.34 8.13 11.98
N CYS A 170 -10.60 7.52 13.13
CA CYS A 170 -11.26 8.19 14.26
C CYS A 170 -10.46 9.41 14.76
N LYS A 171 -9.13 9.27 14.88
CA LYS A 171 -8.23 10.37 15.26
C LYS A 171 -8.33 11.53 14.29
N MET A 172 -8.32 11.28 12.98
CA MET A 172 -8.40 12.34 11.96
C MET A 172 -9.73 13.11 12.05
N ILE A 173 -10.82 12.44 12.42
CA ILE A 173 -12.12 13.10 12.70
C ILE A 173 -12.02 13.93 13.98
N LEU A 174 -11.45 13.39 15.05
CA LEU A 174 -11.26 14.10 16.32
C LEU A 174 -10.40 15.36 16.17
N ASP A 175 -9.32 15.27 15.39
CA ASP A 175 -8.46 16.41 15.06
C ASP A 175 -9.26 17.50 14.33
N PHE A 176 -10.21 17.13 13.46
CA PHE A 176 -11.11 18.08 12.79
C PHE A 176 -12.07 18.78 13.78
N PHE A 177 -12.49 18.10 14.85
CA PHE A 177 -13.29 18.70 15.93
C PHE A 177 -12.47 19.46 16.98
N GLY A 178 -11.14 19.57 16.80
CA GLY A 178 -10.24 20.33 17.67
C GLY A 178 -9.55 19.52 18.76
N PHE A 179 -9.84 18.22 18.88
CA PHE A 179 -9.16 17.32 19.82
C PHE A 179 -7.86 16.80 19.21
N HIS A 180 -6.74 17.44 19.56
CA HIS A 180 -5.44 17.06 19.04
C HIS A 180 -4.87 15.88 19.81
N VAL A 181 -4.78 14.72 19.16
CA VAL A 181 -4.07 13.57 19.71
C VAL A 181 -2.60 13.66 19.34
N SER A 182 -1.73 13.68 20.35
CA SER A 182 -0.28 13.74 20.14
C SER A 182 0.21 12.60 19.24
N THR A 183 1.15 12.91 18.37
CA THR A 183 1.80 11.95 17.46
C THR A 183 2.46 10.81 18.23
N GLU A 184 3.02 11.07 19.41
CA GLU A 184 3.64 10.04 20.26
C GLU A 184 2.63 8.98 20.73
N VAL A 185 1.44 9.41 21.14
CA VAL A 185 0.35 8.50 21.54
C VAL A 185 -0.12 7.69 20.35
N SER A 186 -0.23 8.32 19.19
CA SER A 186 -0.63 7.65 17.95
C SER A 186 0.39 6.57 17.55
N LEU A 187 1.68 6.91 17.55
CA LEU A 187 2.77 5.99 17.27
C LEU A 187 2.82 4.85 18.28
N GLY A 188 2.66 5.15 19.57
CA GLY A 188 2.58 4.16 20.64
C GLY A 188 1.45 3.17 20.41
N PHE A 189 0.25 3.65 20.08
CA PHE A 189 -0.90 2.79 19.78
C PHE A 189 -0.67 1.92 18.54
N VAL A 190 -0.14 2.48 17.45
CA VAL A 190 0.18 1.71 16.24
C VAL A 190 1.20 0.62 16.54
N ALA A 191 2.29 0.98 17.23
CA ALA A 191 3.35 0.03 17.55
C ALA A 191 2.85 -1.09 18.48
N THR A 192 2.05 -0.77 19.49
CA THR A 192 1.53 -1.77 20.42
C THR A 192 0.50 -2.68 19.76
N SER A 193 -0.40 -2.12 18.95
CA SER A 193 -1.42 -2.92 18.25
C SER A 193 -0.77 -3.91 17.27
N LEU A 194 0.16 -3.46 16.43
CA LEU A 194 0.86 -4.34 15.50
C LEU A 194 1.75 -5.37 16.22
N SER A 195 2.50 -4.95 17.25
CA SER A 195 3.35 -5.88 18.02
C SER A 195 2.51 -6.93 18.74
N ALA A 196 1.36 -6.55 19.31
CA ALA A 196 0.43 -7.48 19.93
C ALA A 196 -0.11 -8.49 18.91
N GLY A 197 -0.51 -8.03 17.72
CA GLY A 197 -0.94 -8.91 16.63
C GLY A 197 0.11 -9.95 16.24
N VAL A 198 1.36 -9.50 16.06
CA VAL A 198 2.48 -10.40 15.74
C VAL A 198 2.73 -11.39 16.87
N LEU A 199 2.83 -10.92 18.13
CA LEU A 199 3.10 -11.78 19.29
C LEU A 199 1.99 -12.81 19.51
N LEU A 200 0.73 -12.41 19.44
CA LEU A 200 -0.40 -13.33 19.60
C LEU A 200 -0.43 -14.39 18.49
N SER A 201 -0.09 -14.00 17.26
CA SER A 201 -0.03 -14.96 16.14
C SER A 201 1.08 -15.98 16.35
N LEU A 202 2.27 -15.53 16.80
CA LEU A 202 3.39 -16.43 17.09
C LEU A 202 3.11 -17.36 18.28
N MET A 203 2.42 -16.87 19.31
CA MET A 203 2.04 -17.70 20.47
C MET A 203 1.06 -18.80 20.07
N LYS A 204 0.04 -18.48 19.26
CA LYS A 204 -0.93 -19.47 18.76
C LYS A 204 -0.28 -20.54 17.89
N LYS A 205 0.76 -20.21 17.13
CA LYS A 205 1.53 -21.17 16.32
C LYS A 205 2.34 -22.16 17.17
N SER A 206 2.66 -21.81 18.41
CA SER A 206 3.52 -22.64 19.27
C SER A 206 2.76 -23.72 20.05
N ASP A 207 1.43 -23.71 20.00
CA ASP A 207 0.54 -24.79 20.48
C ASP A 207 0.18 -25.75 19.34
#